data_AF-A0AAW8EUK3-F1
#
_entry.id   AF-A0AAW8EUK3-F1
#
_cell.length_a   1.000
_cell.length_b   1.000
_cell.length_c   1.000
_cell.angle_alpha   90.00
_cell.angle_beta   90.00
_cell.angle_gamma   90.00
#
_symmetry.space_group_name_H-M   'P 1'
#
loop_
_entity.id
_entity.type
_entity.pdbx_description
1 polymer ?
#
loop_
_entity_poly.entity_id
_entity_poly.type
_entity_poly.pdbx_seq_one_letter_code
_entity_poly.pdbx_strand_id
1 'polypeptide(L)'
;MNTTTNDERSAIEHDRDLAWELWDAQPTHPRIPELAHSVLAREPSFTGMIVLIALHREACGEIDEARRLLRDLIGRRDRQYLNAVKKLRDLEMSDGDFAEALRLCEIVLREQPDADWIEHMELGSALAYTGRAEEGWRRIDEAVGIAAAQGAQEHAIALGQRATRLFATAADPERLLPAAEEAYAADPTEYLLAVTLGYAYLNTYRPDEALDLFQRALREDPTFELAQNGVKVTRGFLEPIRTGAATMDTMREMQMGEYVWRRFVAKAFGADLADALVALDEVMPETLAATLRPPLDQAAAVASGGQDTIFAWHDGQEAGTGDLWGPGERFRLMTGAEVAEMNDGVEQDPAAWGDWDDKPDYFWVIFTDDAGDYLLEGLGGKLYRRSPGVPDVEVAPSPAEWIWDRVAAFGGRDPRPGRSRRTAG
;
A
#
# COMPACT_ATOMS: atom_id res chain seq x y z
N MET A 1 -39.56 4.80 -47.12
CA MET A 1 -38.14 5.17 -46.89
C MET A 1 -37.88 5.83 -45.54
N ASN A 2 -38.87 6.43 -44.84
CA ASN A 2 -38.65 7.05 -43.52
C ASN A 2 -38.84 6.10 -42.31
N THR A 3 -39.55 4.98 -42.47
CA THR A 3 -39.81 4.00 -41.39
C THR A 3 -38.58 3.13 -41.09
N THR A 4 -37.90 2.66 -42.13
CA THR A 4 -36.75 1.74 -42.00
C THR A 4 -35.55 2.39 -41.30
N THR A 5 -35.30 3.68 -41.56
CA THR A 5 -34.25 4.47 -40.90
C THR A 5 -34.60 4.81 -39.45
N ASN A 6 -35.88 4.88 -39.10
CA ASN A 6 -36.32 5.12 -37.73
C ASN A 6 -36.17 3.84 -36.88
N ASP A 7 -36.54 2.69 -37.46
CA ASP A 7 -36.40 1.38 -36.81
C ASP A 7 -34.92 1.03 -36.54
N GLU A 8 -34.02 1.33 -37.49
CA GLU A 8 -32.58 1.09 -37.33
C GLU A 8 -31.95 1.99 -36.26
N ARG A 9 -32.34 3.27 -36.20
CA ARG A 9 -31.90 4.18 -35.13
C ARG A 9 -32.38 3.68 -33.76
N SER A 10 -33.65 3.30 -33.62
CA SER A 10 -34.18 2.78 -32.37
C SER A 10 -33.48 1.48 -31.93
N ALA A 11 -33.07 0.62 -32.87
CA ALA A 11 -32.29 -0.58 -32.56
C ALA A 11 -30.88 -0.25 -32.06
N ILE A 12 -30.20 0.76 -32.65
CA ILE A 12 -28.89 1.23 -32.18
C ILE A 12 -29.01 1.81 -30.76
N GLU A 13 -30.01 2.65 -30.51
CA GLU A 13 -30.27 3.23 -29.19
C GLU A 13 -30.56 2.14 -28.16
N HIS A 14 -31.40 1.16 -28.50
CA HIS A 14 -31.70 0.03 -27.64
C HIS A 14 -30.45 -0.79 -27.27
N ASP A 15 -29.64 -1.19 -28.26
CA ASP A 15 -28.42 -1.97 -28.01
C ASP A 15 -27.42 -1.18 -27.16
N ARG A 16 -27.27 0.12 -27.42
CA ARG A 16 -26.40 1.02 -26.65
C ARG A 16 -26.84 1.13 -25.20
N ASP A 17 -28.11 1.42 -24.97
CA ASP A 17 -28.66 1.67 -23.63
C ASP A 17 -28.63 0.37 -22.82
N LEU A 18 -29.02 -0.75 -23.44
CA LEU A 18 -28.92 -2.07 -22.80
C LEU A 18 -27.47 -2.44 -22.45
N ALA A 19 -26.49 -2.09 -23.29
CA ALA A 19 -25.10 -2.37 -22.98
C ALA A 19 -24.60 -1.59 -21.75
N TRP A 20 -25.03 -0.33 -21.58
CA TRP A 20 -24.71 0.46 -20.38
C TRP A 20 -25.49 0.00 -19.15
N GLU A 21 -26.77 -0.31 -19.28
CA GLU A 21 -27.55 -0.88 -18.18
C GLU A 21 -26.95 -2.22 -17.69
N LEU A 22 -26.47 -3.06 -18.61
CA LEU A 22 -25.77 -4.28 -18.26
C LEU A 22 -24.44 -4.00 -17.58
N TRP A 23 -23.70 -2.96 -17.98
CA TRP A 23 -22.48 -2.57 -17.28
C TRP A 23 -22.76 -2.13 -15.84
N ASP A 24 -23.79 -1.31 -15.63
CA ASP A 24 -24.15 -0.84 -14.29
C ASP A 24 -24.63 -1.99 -13.39
N ALA A 25 -25.33 -2.99 -13.96
CA ALA A 25 -25.86 -4.13 -13.20
C ALA A 25 -24.85 -5.28 -13.00
N GLN A 26 -24.07 -5.60 -14.04
CA GLN A 26 -23.11 -6.70 -14.07
C GLN A 26 -21.98 -6.39 -15.08
N PRO A 27 -20.92 -5.67 -14.65
CA PRO A 27 -19.78 -5.28 -15.47
C PRO A 27 -19.15 -6.39 -16.34
N THR A 28 -19.21 -7.63 -15.85
CA THR A 28 -18.63 -8.83 -16.50
C THR A 28 -19.62 -9.57 -17.41
N HIS A 29 -20.81 -9.01 -17.67
CA HIS A 29 -21.84 -9.67 -18.46
C HIS A 29 -21.40 -9.85 -19.94
N PRO A 30 -21.42 -11.09 -20.50
CA PRO A 30 -20.81 -11.39 -21.80
C PRO A 30 -21.51 -10.73 -23.00
N ARG A 31 -22.76 -10.30 -22.85
CA ARG A 31 -23.49 -9.56 -23.91
C ARG A 31 -23.02 -8.11 -24.09
N ILE A 32 -22.30 -7.52 -23.13
CA ILE A 32 -21.82 -6.14 -23.24
C ILE A 32 -20.98 -5.94 -24.52
N PRO A 33 -19.92 -6.75 -24.78
CA PRO A 33 -19.17 -6.61 -26.01
C PRO A 33 -20.00 -6.94 -27.25
N GLU A 34 -20.93 -7.90 -27.20
CA GLU A 34 -21.80 -8.21 -28.35
C GLU A 34 -22.65 -7.01 -28.78
N LEU A 35 -23.30 -6.36 -27.82
CA LEU A 35 -24.13 -5.17 -28.05
C LEU A 35 -23.29 -3.96 -28.48
N ALA A 36 -22.13 -3.75 -27.86
CA ALA A 36 -21.22 -2.67 -28.23
C ALA A 36 -20.67 -2.83 -29.66
N HIS A 37 -20.29 -4.03 -30.07
CA HIS A 37 -19.88 -4.32 -31.45
C HIS A 37 -21.05 -4.18 -32.43
N SER A 38 -22.25 -4.60 -32.03
CA SER A 38 -23.50 -4.45 -32.79
C SER A 38 -23.79 -2.97 -33.12
N VAL A 39 -23.61 -2.08 -32.14
CA VAL A 39 -23.68 -0.62 -32.34
C VAL A 39 -22.56 -0.13 -33.27
N LEU A 40 -21.31 -0.49 -33.00
CA LEU A 40 -20.15 -0.02 -33.79
C LEU A 40 -20.19 -0.48 -35.25
N ALA A 41 -20.76 -1.65 -35.54
CA ALA A 41 -20.91 -2.15 -36.90
C ALA A 41 -21.90 -1.31 -37.73
N ARG A 42 -22.93 -0.75 -37.08
CA ARG A 42 -23.94 0.11 -37.71
C ARG A 42 -23.54 1.57 -37.67
N GLU A 43 -22.85 1.99 -36.63
CA GLU A 43 -22.40 3.36 -36.43
C GLU A 43 -20.95 3.42 -35.88
N PRO A 44 -19.93 3.31 -36.75
CA PRO A 44 -18.53 3.27 -36.32
C PRO A 44 -18.02 4.54 -35.59
N SER A 45 -18.75 5.65 -35.70
CA SER A 45 -18.44 6.92 -35.03
C SER A 45 -18.87 6.93 -33.55
N PHE A 46 -19.61 5.92 -33.09
CA PHE A 46 -20.00 5.76 -31.68
C PHE A 46 -18.87 5.16 -30.86
N THR A 47 -17.71 5.82 -30.88
CA THR A 47 -16.48 5.37 -30.23
C THR A 47 -16.56 5.30 -28.70
N GLY A 48 -17.63 5.84 -28.09
CA GLY A 48 -17.95 5.58 -26.68
C GLY A 48 -18.21 4.10 -26.37
N MET A 49 -18.62 3.30 -27.36
CA MET A 49 -18.73 1.84 -27.21
C MET A 49 -17.37 1.16 -27.07
N ILE A 50 -16.28 1.75 -27.60
CA ILE A 50 -14.93 1.22 -27.40
C ILE A 50 -14.51 1.42 -25.94
N VAL A 51 -14.88 2.55 -25.33
CA VAL A 51 -14.68 2.78 -23.90
C VAL A 51 -15.44 1.75 -23.07
N LEU A 52 -16.72 1.49 -23.39
CA LEU A 52 -17.51 0.47 -22.71
C LEU A 52 -16.89 -0.93 -22.81
N ILE A 53 -16.39 -1.32 -23.99
CA ILE A 53 -15.68 -2.59 -24.16
C ILE A 53 -14.41 -2.60 -23.31
N ALA A 54 -13.63 -1.51 -23.26
CA ALA A 54 -12.43 -1.44 -22.42
C ALA A 54 -12.77 -1.61 -20.93
N LEU A 55 -13.81 -0.95 -20.43
CA LEU A 55 -14.29 -1.08 -19.06
C LEU A 55 -14.74 -2.53 -18.75
N HIS A 56 -15.47 -3.16 -19.66
CA HIS A 56 -15.85 -4.57 -19.54
C HIS A 56 -14.61 -5.49 -19.46
N ARG A 57 -13.61 -5.26 -20.30
CA ARG A 57 -12.36 -6.03 -20.32
C ARG A 57 -11.59 -5.87 -19.02
N GLU A 58 -11.51 -4.66 -18.50
CA GLU A 58 -10.95 -4.38 -17.17
C GLU A 58 -11.69 -5.17 -16.07
N ALA A 59 -13.01 -5.12 -16.04
CA ALA A 59 -13.82 -5.87 -15.06
C ALA A 59 -13.65 -7.39 -15.17
N CYS A 60 -13.34 -7.91 -16.37
CA CYS A 60 -13.01 -9.31 -16.60
C CYS A 60 -11.54 -9.67 -16.27
N GLY A 61 -10.72 -8.70 -15.86
CA GLY A 61 -9.28 -8.88 -15.60
C GLY A 61 -8.42 -8.91 -16.86
N GLU A 62 -8.96 -8.58 -18.03
CA GLU A 62 -8.28 -8.53 -19.31
C GLU A 62 -7.60 -7.15 -19.52
N ILE A 63 -6.71 -6.78 -18.59
CA ILE A 63 -6.11 -5.43 -18.48
C ILE A 63 -5.38 -5.00 -19.76
N ASP A 64 -4.58 -5.88 -20.36
CA ASP A 64 -3.83 -5.57 -21.58
C ASP A 64 -4.73 -5.24 -22.77
N GLU A 65 -5.88 -5.92 -22.87
CA GLU A 65 -6.85 -5.68 -23.93
C GLU A 65 -7.58 -4.35 -23.71
N ALA A 66 -8.00 -4.06 -22.46
CA ALA A 66 -8.58 -2.78 -22.09
C ALA A 66 -7.62 -1.62 -22.43
N ARG A 67 -6.36 -1.74 -22.02
CA ARG A 67 -5.27 -0.80 -22.30
C ARG A 67 -5.07 -0.60 -23.80
N ARG A 68 -5.05 -1.68 -24.59
CA ARG A 68 -4.91 -1.62 -26.05
C ARG A 68 -6.05 -0.84 -26.71
N LEU A 69 -7.30 -1.10 -26.31
CA LEU A 69 -8.47 -0.41 -26.83
C LEU A 69 -8.45 1.09 -26.53
N LEU A 70 -8.08 1.47 -25.30
CA LEU A 70 -7.98 2.87 -24.89
C LEU A 70 -6.85 3.58 -25.64
N ARG A 71 -5.68 2.94 -25.81
CA ARG A 71 -4.56 3.51 -26.58
C ARG A 71 -4.92 3.71 -28.06
N ASP A 72 -5.61 2.77 -28.68
CA ASP A 72 -6.12 2.94 -30.05
C ASP A 72 -7.06 4.14 -30.14
N LEU A 73 -8.00 4.27 -29.20
CA LEU A 73 -8.94 5.39 -29.16
C LEU A 73 -8.24 6.74 -28.96
N ILE A 74 -7.23 6.80 -28.09
CA ILE A 74 -6.37 7.99 -27.90
C ILE A 74 -5.66 8.34 -29.22
N GLY A 75 -5.16 7.35 -29.97
CA GLY A 75 -4.51 7.55 -31.26
C GLY A 75 -5.41 8.17 -32.33
N ARG A 76 -6.73 7.96 -32.25
CA ARG A 76 -7.72 8.51 -33.20
C ARG A 76 -7.96 10.01 -33.01
N ARG A 77 -7.64 10.57 -31.83
CA ARG A 77 -7.81 12.00 -31.52
C ARG A 77 -9.23 12.53 -31.83
N ASP A 78 -10.25 11.72 -31.55
CA ASP A 78 -11.65 12.07 -31.80
C ASP A 78 -12.32 12.72 -30.56
N ARG A 79 -13.65 12.87 -30.58
CA ARG A 79 -14.43 13.43 -29.46
C ARG A 79 -14.29 12.68 -28.13
N GLN A 80 -13.87 11.41 -28.15
CA GLN A 80 -13.63 10.60 -26.96
C GLN A 80 -12.17 10.64 -26.50
N TYR A 81 -11.27 11.34 -27.22
CA TYR A 81 -9.84 11.40 -26.90
C TYR A 81 -9.57 11.62 -25.41
N LEU A 82 -10.12 12.69 -24.84
CA LEU A 82 -9.83 13.01 -23.45
C LEU A 82 -10.48 12.04 -22.46
N ASN A 83 -11.68 11.55 -22.76
CA ASN A 83 -12.32 10.52 -21.94
C ASN A 83 -11.48 9.22 -21.95
N ALA A 84 -10.95 8.84 -23.11
CA ALA A 84 -10.05 7.69 -23.23
C ALA A 84 -8.73 7.89 -22.48
N VAL A 85 -8.17 9.11 -22.47
CA VAL A 85 -7.00 9.45 -21.65
C VAL A 85 -7.31 9.30 -20.16
N LYS A 86 -8.46 9.82 -19.68
CA LYS A 86 -8.88 9.68 -18.27
C LYS A 86 -9.12 8.23 -17.89
N LYS A 87 -9.81 7.45 -18.74
CA LYS A 87 -10.02 6.01 -18.49
C LYS A 87 -8.73 5.20 -18.54
N LEU A 88 -7.80 5.52 -19.42
CA LEU A 88 -6.49 4.88 -19.41
C LEU A 88 -5.74 5.25 -18.12
N ARG A 89 -5.78 6.50 -17.68
CA ARG A 89 -5.16 6.91 -16.40
C ARG A 89 -5.74 6.09 -15.25
N ASP A 90 -7.07 5.98 -15.16
CA ASP A 90 -7.73 5.26 -14.08
C ASP A 90 -7.33 3.77 -14.08
N LEU A 91 -7.26 3.15 -15.28
CA LEU A 91 -6.78 1.79 -15.46
C LEU A 91 -5.32 1.62 -15.01
N GLU A 92 -4.42 2.50 -15.46
CA GLU A 92 -2.99 2.41 -15.12
C GLU A 92 -2.76 2.71 -13.63
N MET A 93 -3.59 3.56 -13.00
CA MET A 93 -3.60 3.75 -11.55
C MET A 93 -4.02 2.48 -10.81
N SER A 94 -5.08 1.80 -11.27
CA SER A 94 -5.55 0.55 -10.66
C SER A 94 -4.59 -0.63 -10.87
N ASP A 95 -3.89 -0.67 -12.01
CA ASP A 95 -2.89 -1.70 -12.33
C ASP A 95 -1.52 -1.44 -11.67
N GLY A 96 -1.36 -0.27 -11.03
CA GLY A 96 -0.13 0.14 -10.36
C GLY A 96 0.96 0.68 -11.29
N ASP A 97 0.67 0.97 -12.56
CA ASP A 97 1.56 1.73 -13.44
C ASP A 97 1.41 3.25 -13.19
N PHE A 98 1.82 3.65 -11.98
CA PHE A 98 1.70 5.02 -11.50
C PHE A 98 2.48 6.04 -12.34
N ALA A 99 3.56 5.60 -13.00
CA ALA A 99 4.36 6.45 -13.88
C ALA A 99 3.59 6.83 -15.15
N GLU A 100 2.92 5.85 -15.77
CA GLU A 100 2.06 6.14 -16.92
C GLU A 100 0.80 6.90 -16.49
N ALA A 101 0.20 6.56 -15.35
CA ALA A 101 -0.92 7.32 -14.79
C ALA A 101 -0.55 8.81 -14.58
N LEU A 102 0.63 9.11 -14.03
CA LEU A 102 1.15 10.48 -13.88
C LEU A 102 1.24 11.19 -15.24
N ARG A 103 1.85 10.55 -16.25
CA ARG A 103 1.97 11.12 -17.59
C ARG A 103 0.60 11.45 -18.19
N LEU A 104 -0.40 10.60 -17.96
CA LEU A 104 -1.77 10.80 -18.43
C LEU A 104 -2.48 11.92 -17.66
N CYS A 105 -2.29 12.06 -16.33
CA CYS A 105 -2.75 13.22 -15.56
C CYS A 105 -2.23 14.53 -16.15
N GLU A 106 -0.95 14.59 -16.48
CA GLU A 106 -0.33 15.78 -17.10
C GLU A 106 -0.91 16.08 -18.49
N ILE A 107 -1.29 15.06 -19.27
CA ILE A 107 -2.01 15.27 -20.54
C ILE A 107 -3.38 15.88 -20.27
N VAL A 108 -4.15 15.33 -19.33
CA VAL A 108 -5.49 15.84 -19.01
C VAL A 108 -5.45 17.33 -18.66
N LEU A 109 -4.56 17.73 -17.75
CA LEU A 109 -4.45 19.12 -17.31
C LEU A 109 -3.85 20.05 -18.39
N ARG A 110 -3.08 19.52 -19.35
CA ARG A 110 -2.61 20.30 -20.50
C ARG A 110 -3.73 20.59 -21.50
N GLU A 111 -4.59 19.60 -21.74
CA GLU A 111 -5.74 19.72 -22.65
C GLU A 111 -6.90 20.49 -22.01
N GLN A 112 -7.02 20.45 -20.68
CA GLN A 112 -7.99 21.20 -19.88
C GLN A 112 -7.29 21.96 -18.74
N PRO A 113 -6.69 23.13 -19.00
CA PRO A 113 -6.03 23.92 -17.95
C PRO A 113 -6.98 24.44 -16.86
N ASP A 114 -8.27 24.50 -17.16
CA ASP A 114 -9.37 24.89 -16.27
C ASP A 114 -10.15 23.68 -15.74
N ALA A 115 -9.52 22.50 -15.76
CA ALA A 115 -10.11 21.28 -15.23
C ALA A 115 -10.52 21.42 -13.75
N ASP A 116 -11.50 20.59 -13.38
CA ASP A 116 -12.06 20.57 -12.04
C ASP A 116 -11.03 20.10 -10.99
N TRP A 117 -11.29 20.39 -9.72
CA TRP A 117 -10.44 20.02 -8.58
C TRP A 117 -10.14 18.52 -8.51
N ILE A 118 -11.04 17.68 -9.03
CA ILE A 118 -10.82 16.22 -9.13
C ILE A 118 -9.56 15.92 -9.96
N GLU A 119 -9.35 16.58 -11.09
CA GLU A 119 -8.17 16.31 -11.94
C GLU A 119 -6.86 16.72 -11.24
N HIS A 120 -6.93 17.73 -10.37
CA HIS A 120 -5.82 18.12 -9.51
C HIS A 120 -5.54 17.07 -8.43
N MET A 121 -6.59 16.46 -7.84
CA MET A 121 -6.45 15.35 -6.90
C MET A 121 -5.82 14.11 -7.55
N GLU A 122 -6.19 13.79 -8.79
CA GLU A 122 -5.61 12.66 -9.54
C GLU A 122 -4.12 12.87 -9.83
N LEU A 123 -3.74 14.07 -10.25
CA LEU A 123 -2.33 14.43 -10.39
C LEU A 123 -1.60 14.31 -9.05
N GLY A 124 -2.18 14.83 -7.96
CA GLY A 124 -1.59 14.75 -6.64
C GLY A 124 -1.36 13.31 -6.16
N SER A 125 -2.32 12.42 -6.42
CA SER A 125 -2.21 11.00 -6.09
C SER A 125 -1.11 10.31 -6.90
N ALA A 126 -1.05 10.55 -8.22
CA ALA A 126 -0.03 10.00 -9.09
C ALA A 126 1.39 10.50 -8.74
N LEU A 127 1.52 11.78 -8.36
CA LEU A 127 2.77 12.33 -7.85
C LEU A 127 3.22 11.61 -6.57
N ALA A 128 2.29 11.33 -5.65
CA ALA A 128 2.63 10.66 -4.40
C ALA A 128 3.14 9.23 -4.64
N TYR A 129 2.45 8.44 -5.46
CA TYR A 129 2.88 7.08 -5.79
C TYR A 129 4.19 7.00 -6.57
N THR A 130 4.56 8.06 -7.30
CA THR A 130 5.81 8.14 -8.08
C THR A 130 6.99 8.73 -7.28
N GLY A 131 6.89 8.79 -5.95
CA GLY A 131 7.98 9.22 -5.06
C GLY A 131 8.05 10.73 -4.85
N ARG A 132 7.06 11.50 -5.32
CA ARG A 132 6.92 12.94 -5.11
C ARG A 132 5.80 13.23 -4.09
N ALA A 133 5.74 12.44 -3.02
CA ALA A 133 4.74 12.48 -1.94
C ALA A 133 4.37 13.89 -1.50
N GLU A 134 5.32 14.68 -0.99
CA GLU A 134 5.04 16.02 -0.48
C GLU A 134 4.48 16.99 -1.52
N GLU A 135 4.91 16.85 -2.78
CA GLU A 135 4.34 17.64 -3.86
C GLU A 135 2.92 17.20 -4.19
N GLY A 136 2.70 15.88 -4.24
CA GLY A 136 1.40 15.27 -4.49
C GLY A 136 0.37 15.64 -3.42
N TRP A 137 0.73 15.54 -2.15
CA TRP A 137 -0.14 15.89 -1.02
C TRP A 137 -0.45 17.38 -0.97
N ARG A 138 0.53 18.25 -1.25
CA ARG A 138 0.25 19.69 -1.40
C ARG A 138 -0.73 19.97 -2.54
N ARG A 139 -0.62 19.23 -3.65
CA ARG A 139 -1.54 19.36 -4.77
C ARG A 139 -2.96 18.92 -4.43
N ILE A 140 -3.10 17.88 -3.61
CA ILE A 140 -4.37 17.44 -3.02
C ILE A 140 -4.93 18.54 -2.10
N ASP A 141 -4.11 19.14 -1.25
CA ASP A 141 -4.51 20.26 -0.38
C ASP A 141 -5.02 21.46 -1.21
N GLU A 142 -4.31 21.81 -2.29
CA GLU A 142 -4.70 22.88 -3.22
C GLU A 142 -6.05 22.62 -3.91
N ALA A 143 -6.31 21.36 -4.29
CA ALA A 143 -7.57 20.97 -4.93
C ALA A 143 -8.78 21.20 -4.01
N VAL A 144 -8.64 21.01 -2.69
CA VAL A 144 -9.72 21.37 -1.74
C VAL A 144 -10.03 22.87 -1.81
N GLY A 145 -9.01 23.73 -1.96
CA GLY A 145 -9.20 25.17 -2.15
C GLY A 145 -9.95 25.52 -3.43
N ILE A 146 -9.70 24.80 -4.53
CA ILE A 146 -10.44 24.95 -5.79
C ILE A 146 -11.91 24.55 -5.60
N ALA A 147 -12.17 23.41 -4.96
CA ALA A 147 -13.53 22.93 -4.67
C ALA A 147 -14.30 23.91 -3.77
N ALA A 148 -13.64 24.46 -2.74
CA ALA A 148 -14.25 25.44 -1.85
C ALA A 148 -14.69 26.72 -2.57
N ALA A 149 -13.99 27.12 -3.63
CA ALA A 149 -14.39 28.25 -4.46
C ALA A 149 -15.62 27.96 -5.34
N GLN A 150 -15.94 26.68 -5.59
CA GLN A 150 -17.09 26.27 -6.40
C GLN A 150 -18.38 26.15 -5.56
N GLY A 151 -18.27 25.78 -4.28
CA GLY A 151 -19.43 25.70 -3.39
C GLY A 151 -19.18 24.88 -2.13
N ALA A 152 -20.11 24.98 -1.18
CA ALA A 152 -20.04 24.24 0.07
C ALA A 152 -20.19 22.72 -0.11
N GLN A 153 -20.97 22.30 -1.12
CA GLN A 153 -21.16 20.89 -1.42
C GLN A 153 -19.88 20.29 -2.01
N GLU A 154 -19.29 20.95 -3.00
CA GLU A 154 -18.02 20.57 -3.62
C GLU A 154 -16.89 20.54 -2.59
N HIS A 155 -16.86 21.51 -1.69
CA HIS A 155 -15.91 21.54 -0.57
C HIS A 155 -16.01 20.28 0.31
N ALA A 156 -17.23 19.91 0.74
CA ALA A 156 -17.42 18.74 1.59
C ALA A 156 -16.97 17.44 0.89
N ILE A 157 -17.29 17.29 -0.40
CA ILE A 157 -16.84 16.15 -1.21
C ILE A 157 -15.31 16.14 -1.32
N ALA A 158 -14.68 17.30 -1.55
CA ALA A 158 -13.24 17.41 -1.68
C ALA A 158 -12.50 17.11 -0.37
N LEU A 159 -13.07 17.44 0.79
CA LEU A 159 -12.52 17.04 2.10
C LEU A 159 -12.49 15.51 2.24
N GLY A 160 -13.58 14.82 1.88
CA GLY A 160 -13.64 13.36 1.87
C GLY A 160 -12.61 12.72 0.93
N GLN A 161 -12.48 13.27 -0.28
CA GLN A 161 -11.51 12.82 -1.27
C GLN A 161 -10.06 13.07 -0.81
N ARG A 162 -9.79 14.21 -0.17
CA ARG A 162 -8.48 14.51 0.42
C ARG A 162 -8.09 13.47 1.46
N ALA A 163 -8.95 13.21 2.45
CA ALA A 163 -8.65 12.23 3.50
C ALA A 163 -8.40 10.83 2.91
N THR A 164 -9.27 10.38 1.99
CA THR A 164 -9.16 9.06 1.36
C THR A 164 -7.88 8.93 0.53
N ARG A 165 -7.49 9.96 -0.22
CA ARG A 165 -6.28 9.94 -1.05
C ARG A 165 -5.00 10.04 -0.22
N LEU A 166 -5.00 10.86 0.83
CA LEU A 166 -3.90 10.90 1.79
C LEU A 166 -3.72 9.52 2.45
N PHE A 167 -4.81 8.85 2.82
CA PHE A 167 -4.76 7.50 3.36
C PHE A 167 -4.21 6.48 2.36
N ALA A 168 -4.76 6.47 1.13
CA ALA A 168 -4.34 5.55 0.07
C ALA A 168 -2.87 5.74 -0.35
N THR A 169 -2.40 6.99 -0.34
CA THR A 169 -1.00 7.33 -0.65
C THR A 169 -0.07 7.29 0.57
N ALA A 170 -0.54 6.73 1.69
CA ALA A 170 0.22 6.57 2.92
C ALA A 170 0.84 7.87 3.46
N ALA A 171 0.08 8.96 3.44
CA ALA A 171 0.48 10.23 4.02
C ALA A 171 0.87 10.10 5.49
N ASP A 172 1.84 10.92 5.89
CA ASP A 172 2.26 10.95 7.29
C ASP A 172 1.05 11.19 8.21
N PRO A 173 0.97 10.47 9.35
CA PRO A 173 -0.16 10.58 10.27
C PRO A 173 -0.47 12.01 10.73
N GLU A 174 0.56 12.85 10.86
CA GLU A 174 0.42 14.28 11.20
C GLU A 174 -0.40 15.06 10.17
N ARG A 175 -0.32 14.67 8.89
CA ARG A 175 -1.13 15.26 7.81
C ARG A 175 -2.48 14.55 7.67
N LEU A 176 -2.51 13.23 7.84
CA LEU A 176 -3.72 12.43 7.68
C LEU A 176 -4.77 12.74 8.75
N LEU A 177 -4.38 12.84 10.02
CA LEU A 177 -5.30 13.05 11.14
C LEU A 177 -6.22 14.26 10.95
N PRO A 178 -5.72 15.50 10.77
CA PRO A 178 -6.59 16.65 10.60
C PRO A 178 -7.47 16.54 9.35
N ALA A 179 -6.95 15.96 8.26
CA ALA A 179 -7.74 15.72 7.05
C ALA A 179 -8.91 14.77 7.28
N ALA A 180 -8.66 13.67 8.00
CA ALA A 180 -9.67 12.68 8.33
C ALA A 180 -10.73 13.25 9.30
N GLU A 181 -10.33 14.07 10.28
CA GLU A 181 -11.25 14.73 11.20
C GLU A 181 -12.14 15.75 10.46
N GLU A 182 -11.57 16.59 9.59
CA GLU A 182 -12.33 17.54 8.76
C GLU A 182 -13.32 16.82 7.84
N ALA A 183 -12.87 15.77 7.17
CA ALA A 183 -13.70 14.97 6.27
C ALA A 183 -14.86 14.29 7.00
N TYR A 184 -14.58 13.63 8.12
CA TYR A 184 -15.62 12.95 8.90
C TYR A 184 -16.60 13.94 9.56
N ALA A 185 -16.14 15.14 9.91
CA ALA A 185 -17.04 16.20 10.38
C ALA A 185 -17.97 16.72 9.26
N ALA A 186 -17.49 16.76 8.01
CA ALA A 186 -18.28 17.16 6.85
C ALA A 186 -19.30 16.09 6.44
N ASP A 187 -18.93 14.80 6.51
CA ASP A 187 -19.81 13.67 6.25
C ASP A 187 -19.52 12.48 7.19
N PRO A 188 -20.23 12.38 8.33
CA PRO A 188 -20.05 11.28 9.28
C PRO A 188 -20.76 9.99 8.84
N THR A 189 -21.49 10.00 7.71
CA THR A 189 -22.24 8.83 7.22
C THR A 189 -21.41 7.94 6.31
N GLU A 190 -20.35 8.47 5.72
CA GLU A 190 -19.42 7.72 4.88
C GLU A 190 -18.50 6.84 5.74
N TYR A 191 -18.69 5.52 5.66
CA TYR A 191 -17.97 4.55 6.49
C TYR A 191 -16.48 4.48 6.14
N LEU A 192 -16.08 4.80 4.90
CA LEU A 192 -14.67 4.87 4.52
C LEU A 192 -13.93 5.99 5.28
N LEU A 193 -14.59 7.11 5.55
CA LEU A 193 -14.03 8.21 6.34
C LEU A 193 -13.88 7.81 7.82
N ALA A 194 -14.83 7.04 8.35
CA ALA A 194 -14.73 6.48 9.70
C ALA A 194 -13.51 5.54 9.82
N VAL A 195 -13.28 4.66 8.84
CA VAL A 195 -12.11 3.78 8.82
C VAL A 195 -10.80 4.57 8.69
N THR A 196 -10.76 5.55 7.79
CA THR A 196 -9.60 6.42 7.60
C THR A 196 -9.22 7.14 8.91
N LEU A 197 -10.21 7.71 9.59
CA LEU A 197 -10.01 8.35 10.89
C LEU A 197 -9.60 7.37 11.99
N GLY A 198 -10.17 6.15 11.99
CA GLY A 198 -9.79 5.10 12.93
C GLY A 198 -8.31 4.71 12.84
N TYR A 199 -7.77 4.60 11.62
CA TYR A 199 -6.34 4.35 11.44
C TYR A 199 -5.46 5.53 11.87
N ALA A 200 -5.89 6.77 11.60
CA ALA A 200 -5.20 7.95 12.13
C ALA A 200 -5.19 7.97 13.66
N TYR A 201 -6.30 7.63 14.30
CA TYR A 201 -6.42 7.53 15.76
C TYR A 201 -5.54 6.44 16.37
N LEU A 202 -5.37 5.30 15.71
CA LEU A 202 -4.41 4.28 16.17
C LEU A 202 -2.99 4.82 16.21
N ASN A 203 -2.57 5.57 15.19
CA ASN A 203 -1.25 6.16 15.17
C ASN A 203 -1.09 7.24 16.25
N THR A 204 -2.12 8.04 16.51
CA THR A 204 -2.09 9.09 17.54
C THR A 204 -2.55 8.63 18.92
N TYR A 205 -2.49 7.33 19.21
CA TYR A 205 -2.75 6.76 20.54
C TYR A 205 -4.16 7.03 21.10
N ARG A 206 -5.17 7.00 20.21
CA ARG A 206 -6.61 7.08 20.52
C ARG A 206 -7.34 5.76 20.17
N PRO A 207 -6.89 4.59 20.66
CA PRO A 207 -7.38 3.28 20.18
C PRO A 207 -8.84 2.98 20.56
N ASP A 208 -9.37 3.46 21.68
CA ASP A 208 -10.79 3.24 22.01
C ASP A 208 -11.73 3.97 21.03
N GLU A 209 -11.35 5.18 20.61
CA GLU A 209 -12.09 5.95 19.61
C GLU A 209 -11.98 5.31 18.22
N ALA A 210 -10.79 4.81 17.87
CA ALA A 210 -10.59 4.02 16.65
C ALA A 210 -11.49 2.77 16.65
N LEU A 211 -11.58 2.06 17.78
CA LEU A 211 -12.41 0.86 17.89
C LEU A 211 -13.89 1.16 17.65
N ASP A 212 -14.41 2.25 18.21
CA ASP A 212 -15.80 2.66 17.96
C ASP A 212 -16.01 2.93 16.46
N LEU A 213 -15.13 3.71 15.82
CA LEU A 213 -15.22 4.02 14.40
C LEU A 213 -15.21 2.77 13.51
N PHE A 214 -14.29 1.83 13.73
CA PHE A 214 -14.26 0.58 12.98
C PHE A 214 -15.51 -0.27 13.21
N GLN A 215 -16.03 -0.31 14.44
CA GLN A 215 -17.28 -1.01 14.74
C GLN A 215 -18.49 -0.32 14.09
N ARG A 216 -18.48 1.01 13.93
CA ARG A 216 -19.53 1.71 13.18
C ARG A 216 -19.49 1.32 11.71
N ALA A 217 -18.31 1.35 11.09
CA ALA A 217 -18.16 0.96 9.69
C ALA A 217 -18.65 -0.49 9.46
N LEU A 218 -18.35 -1.41 10.36
CA LEU A 218 -18.81 -2.81 10.28
C LEU A 218 -20.31 -3.01 10.54
N ARG A 219 -21.01 -2.03 11.12
CA ARG A 219 -22.47 -2.06 11.22
C ARG A 219 -23.13 -1.74 9.88
N GLU A 220 -22.50 -0.90 9.07
CA GLU A 220 -22.97 -0.54 7.72
C GLU A 220 -22.57 -1.63 6.71
N ASP A 221 -21.29 -2.03 6.70
CA ASP A 221 -20.79 -3.14 5.89
C ASP A 221 -19.99 -4.13 6.75
N PRO A 222 -20.63 -5.25 7.18
CA PRO A 222 -19.97 -6.30 7.94
C PRO A 222 -18.82 -6.99 7.19
N THR A 223 -18.77 -6.89 5.87
CA THR A 223 -17.76 -7.52 5.01
C THR A 223 -16.58 -6.61 4.70
N PHE A 224 -16.58 -5.37 5.21
CA PHE A 224 -15.53 -4.41 4.90
C PHE A 224 -14.19 -4.80 5.56
N GLU A 225 -13.28 -5.37 4.77
CA GLU A 225 -12.03 -5.97 5.25
C GLU A 225 -11.12 -4.99 5.99
N LEU A 226 -11.03 -3.73 5.53
CA LEU A 226 -10.24 -2.70 6.18
C LEU A 226 -10.73 -2.44 7.61
N ALA A 227 -12.04 -2.38 7.84
CA ALA A 227 -12.60 -2.20 9.17
C ALA A 227 -12.42 -3.45 10.05
N GLN A 228 -12.56 -4.66 9.49
CA GLN A 228 -12.28 -5.91 10.22
C GLN A 228 -10.83 -5.98 10.70
N ASN A 229 -9.88 -5.64 9.81
CA ASN A 229 -8.47 -5.55 10.15
C ASN A 229 -8.21 -4.47 11.19
N GLY A 230 -8.84 -3.29 11.05
CA GLY A 230 -8.82 -2.22 12.05
C GLY A 230 -9.22 -2.73 13.44
N VAL A 231 -10.36 -3.42 13.57
CA VAL A 231 -10.80 -4.02 14.84
C VAL A 231 -9.77 -5.01 15.41
N LYS A 232 -9.23 -5.90 14.58
CA LYS A 232 -8.23 -6.90 15.02
C LYS A 232 -6.98 -6.21 15.59
N VAL A 233 -6.44 -5.24 14.86
CA VAL A 233 -5.26 -4.49 15.26
C VAL A 233 -5.53 -3.67 16.52
N THR A 234 -6.64 -2.94 16.58
CA THR A 234 -7.02 -2.13 17.75
C THR A 234 -7.22 -2.99 19.00
N ARG A 235 -7.79 -4.20 18.87
CA ARG A 235 -7.89 -5.12 20.01
C ARG A 235 -6.53 -5.60 20.48
N GLY A 236 -5.62 -5.95 19.55
CA GLY A 236 -4.24 -6.29 19.91
C GLY A 236 -3.51 -5.15 20.62
N PHE A 237 -3.78 -3.90 20.21
CA PHE A 237 -3.26 -2.70 20.88
C PHE A 237 -3.84 -2.54 22.29
N LEU A 238 -5.15 -2.74 22.47
CA LEU A 238 -5.85 -2.48 23.73
C LEU A 238 -5.71 -3.62 24.76
N GLU A 239 -5.48 -4.86 24.32
CA GLU A 239 -5.46 -6.01 25.21
C GLU A 239 -4.42 -5.89 26.33
N PRO A 240 -3.13 -5.57 26.07
CA PRO A 240 -2.14 -5.42 27.14
C PRO A 240 -2.48 -4.27 28.11
N ILE A 241 -3.14 -3.22 27.63
CA ILE A 241 -3.59 -2.10 28.47
C ILE A 241 -4.74 -2.57 29.38
N ARG A 242 -5.70 -3.31 28.84
CA ARG A 242 -6.88 -3.79 29.57
C ARG A 242 -6.54 -4.83 30.62
N THR A 243 -5.54 -5.68 30.37
CA THR A 243 -5.03 -6.66 31.33
C THR A 243 -4.09 -6.05 32.37
N GLY A 244 -3.67 -4.80 32.20
CA GLY A 244 -2.72 -4.11 33.06
C GLY A 244 -1.25 -4.50 32.82
N ALA A 245 -0.97 -5.23 31.74
CA ALA A 245 0.40 -5.59 31.33
C ALA A 245 1.18 -4.41 30.74
N ALA A 246 0.49 -3.39 30.24
CA ALA A 246 1.10 -2.17 29.71
C ALA A 246 0.25 -0.94 30.03
N THR A 247 0.84 0.25 29.86
CA THR A 247 0.12 1.53 29.90
C THR A 247 0.12 2.20 28.53
N MET A 248 -0.68 3.25 28.36
CA MET A 248 -0.60 4.05 27.13
C MET A 248 0.78 4.69 26.94
N ASP A 249 1.46 5.06 28.02
CA ASP A 249 2.82 5.61 27.96
C ASP A 249 3.82 4.55 27.52
N THR A 250 3.68 3.31 28.01
CA THR A 250 4.44 2.15 27.52
C THR A 250 4.25 1.96 26.01
N MET A 251 3.01 2.06 25.51
CA MET A 251 2.75 1.95 24.07
C MET A 251 3.43 3.06 23.26
N ARG A 252 3.48 4.29 23.78
CA ARG A 252 4.16 5.43 23.15
C ARG A 252 5.66 5.25 23.14
N GLU A 253 6.23 4.81 24.26
CA GLU A 253 7.65 4.49 24.39
C GLU A 253 8.06 3.40 23.39
N MET A 254 7.18 2.40 23.19
CA MET A 254 7.34 1.34 22.19
C MET A 254 7.06 1.78 20.74
N GLN A 255 6.55 3.00 20.53
CA GLN A 255 6.14 3.51 19.22
C GLN A 255 5.12 2.58 18.51
N MET A 256 4.18 2.03 19.27
CA MET A 256 3.22 1.04 18.75
C MET A 256 2.27 1.61 17.69
N GLY A 257 1.91 2.89 17.79
CA GLY A 257 1.07 3.56 16.78
C GLY A 257 1.79 3.67 15.43
N GLU A 258 3.08 3.98 15.47
CA GLU A 258 3.98 4.09 14.32
C GLU A 258 4.26 2.71 13.73
N TYR A 259 4.47 1.69 14.57
CA TYR A 259 4.63 0.30 14.14
C TYR A 259 3.41 -0.18 13.35
N VAL A 260 2.21 0.01 13.92
CA VAL A 260 0.94 -0.36 13.28
C VAL A 260 0.77 0.35 11.95
N TRP A 261 1.02 1.67 11.91
CA TRP A 261 0.94 2.46 10.68
C TRP A 261 1.90 1.95 9.61
N ARG A 262 3.18 1.73 9.96
CA ARG A 262 4.18 1.24 9.01
C ARG A 262 3.80 -0.13 8.44
N ARG A 263 3.33 -1.04 9.29
CA ARG A 263 2.88 -2.36 8.83
C ARG A 263 1.67 -2.29 7.92
N PHE A 264 0.73 -1.38 8.20
CA PHE A 264 -0.40 -1.11 7.32
C PHE A 264 0.08 -0.61 5.94
N VAL A 265 0.95 0.40 5.93
CA VAL A 265 1.52 0.96 4.69
C VAL A 265 2.29 -0.08 3.90
N ALA A 266 3.18 -0.83 4.55
CA ALA A 266 3.97 -1.87 3.89
C ALA A 266 3.06 -2.92 3.23
N LYS A 267 2.04 -3.39 3.93
CA LYS A 267 1.06 -4.33 3.37
C LYS A 267 0.27 -3.74 2.20
N ALA A 268 -0.12 -2.47 2.28
CA ALA A 268 -0.87 -1.80 1.20
C ALA A 268 -0.07 -1.73 -0.11
N PHE A 269 1.26 -1.67 -0.03
CA PHE A 269 2.15 -1.64 -1.20
C PHE A 269 2.75 -3.01 -1.57
N GLY A 270 2.36 -4.10 -0.89
CA GLY A 270 3.01 -5.40 -1.08
C GLY A 270 4.51 -5.35 -0.78
N ALA A 271 4.87 -4.55 0.21
CA ALA A 271 6.22 -4.27 0.65
C ALA A 271 6.46 -4.72 2.10
N ASP A 272 5.61 -5.60 2.63
CA ASP A 272 5.81 -6.14 3.98
C ASP A 272 6.98 -7.13 4.01
N LEU A 273 7.33 -7.60 5.22
CA LEU A 273 8.49 -8.46 5.42
C LEU A 273 8.35 -9.80 4.67
N ALA A 274 7.13 -10.36 4.59
CA ALA A 274 6.91 -11.62 3.90
C ALA A 274 7.09 -11.43 2.39
N ASP A 275 6.54 -10.35 1.83
CA ASP A 275 6.71 -9.99 0.42
C ASP A 275 8.20 -9.77 0.08
N ALA A 276 8.94 -9.09 0.97
CA ALA A 276 10.37 -8.82 0.80
C ALA A 276 11.21 -10.11 0.73
N LEU A 277 10.91 -11.09 1.59
CA LEU A 277 11.60 -12.38 1.63
C LEU A 277 11.30 -13.22 0.37
N VAL A 278 10.04 -13.25 -0.07
CA VAL A 278 9.66 -13.92 -1.33
C VAL A 278 10.38 -13.29 -2.52
N ALA A 279 10.41 -11.96 -2.60
CA ALA A 279 11.09 -11.26 -3.67
C ALA A 279 12.61 -11.45 -3.62
N LEU A 280 13.19 -11.61 -2.42
CA LEU A 280 14.60 -11.91 -2.26
C LEU A 280 14.95 -13.29 -2.82
N ASP A 281 14.14 -14.31 -2.57
CA ASP A 281 14.37 -15.67 -3.10
C ASP A 281 14.47 -15.69 -4.64
N GLU A 282 13.74 -14.81 -5.33
CA GLU A 282 13.78 -14.72 -6.80
C GLU A 282 15.10 -14.20 -7.36
N VAL A 283 15.85 -13.40 -6.57
CA VAL A 283 17.05 -12.70 -7.04
C VAL A 283 18.31 -12.96 -6.23
N MET A 284 18.19 -13.75 -5.16
CA MET A 284 19.28 -14.05 -4.24
C MET A 284 20.45 -14.75 -4.97
N PRO A 285 21.70 -14.27 -4.80
CA PRO A 285 22.86 -14.95 -5.36
C PRO A 285 23.00 -16.40 -4.86
N GLU A 286 23.33 -17.34 -5.75
CA GLU A 286 23.52 -18.76 -5.38
C GLU A 286 24.55 -18.96 -4.25
N THR A 287 25.57 -18.09 -4.19
CA THR A 287 26.58 -18.12 -3.13
C THR A 287 26.02 -17.79 -1.76
N LEU A 288 25.05 -16.86 -1.68
CA LEU A 288 24.35 -16.53 -0.43
C LEU A 288 23.34 -17.63 -0.09
N ALA A 289 22.55 -18.08 -1.08
CA ALA A 289 21.57 -19.15 -0.86
C ALA A 289 22.21 -20.44 -0.31
N ALA A 290 23.43 -20.77 -0.76
CA ALA A 290 24.15 -21.96 -0.32
C ALA A 290 24.59 -21.92 1.15
N THR A 291 24.65 -20.75 1.79
CA THR A 291 25.04 -20.61 3.21
C THR A 291 23.84 -20.53 4.14
N LEU A 292 22.63 -20.40 3.61
CA LEU A 292 21.40 -20.35 4.39
C LEU A 292 20.95 -21.76 4.80
N ARG A 293 20.47 -21.87 6.04
CA ARG A 293 20.00 -23.13 6.61
C ARG A 293 18.51 -23.34 6.32
N PRO A 294 18.02 -24.59 6.33
CA PRO A 294 16.59 -24.86 6.16
C PRO A 294 15.73 -24.07 7.17
N PRO A 295 14.50 -23.66 6.81
CA PRO A 295 13.60 -22.95 7.70
C PRO A 295 13.21 -23.77 8.94
N LEU A 296 12.88 -23.05 10.02
CA LEU A 296 12.12 -23.62 11.12
C LEU A 296 10.64 -23.78 10.73
N ASP A 297 9.97 -24.75 11.34
CA ASP A 297 8.51 -24.73 11.32
C ASP A 297 7.97 -23.55 12.15
N GLN A 298 6.72 -23.17 11.93
CA GLN A 298 6.15 -21.99 12.58
C GLN A 298 6.16 -22.08 14.12
N ALA A 299 6.00 -23.27 14.69
CA ALA A 299 5.99 -23.43 16.14
C ALA A 299 7.39 -23.25 16.73
N ALA A 300 8.40 -23.80 16.06
CA ALA A 300 9.81 -23.63 16.42
C ALA A 300 10.28 -22.19 16.22
N ALA A 301 9.87 -21.52 15.13
CA ALA A 301 10.18 -20.11 14.88
C ALA A 301 9.65 -19.21 16.00
N VAL A 302 8.38 -19.39 16.40
CA VAL A 302 7.78 -18.65 17.52
C VAL A 302 8.49 -18.96 18.85
N ALA A 303 8.87 -20.22 19.08
CA ALA A 303 9.55 -20.63 20.32
C ALA A 303 11.01 -20.16 20.42
N SER A 304 11.63 -19.76 19.31
CA SER A 304 13.05 -19.33 19.29
C SER A 304 13.31 -18.02 20.02
N GLY A 305 12.28 -17.19 20.25
CA GLY A 305 12.43 -15.85 20.82
C GLY A 305 13.04 -14.81 19.86
N GLY A 306 13.29 -15.15 18.60
CA GLY A 306 13.70 -14.19 17.55
C GLY A 306 12.63 -14.02 16.46
N GLN A 307 12.95 -13.25 15.42
CA GLN A 307 11.95 -12.78 14.45
C GLN A 307 11.37 -13.97 13.66
N ASP A 308 10.11 -14.30 13.97
CA ASP A 308 9.47 -15.55 13.56
C ASP A 308 9.29 -15.68 12.04
N THR A 309 8.92 -14.60 11.35
CA THR A 309 8.80 -14.58 9.88
C THR A 309 10.11 -14.94 9.18
N ILE A 310 11.24 -14.42 9.67
CA ILE A 310 12.57 -14.64 9.09
C ILE A 310 13.05 -16.05 9.40
N PHE A 311 12.83 -16.57 10.60
CA PHE A 311 13.25 -17.93 10.93
C PHE A 311 12.36 -19.02 10.31
N ALA A 312 11.11 -18.69 10.01
CA ALA A 312 10.25 -19.50 9.15
C ALA A 312 10.68 -19.46 7.66
N TRP A 313 11.54 -18.52 7.27
CA TRP A 313 12.15 -18.45 5.93
C TRP A 313 13.50 -19.19 5.88
N HIS A 314 14.44 -18.88 6.78
CA HIS A 314 15.69 -19.62 6.96
C HIS A 314 16.14 -19.59 8.42
N ASP A 315 16.56 -20.74 8.97
CA ASP A 315 17.08 -20.84 10.35
C ASP A 315 18.56 -20.50 10.42
N GLY A 316 18.92 -19.29 10.01
CA GLY A 316 20.30 -18.81 10.09
C GLY A 316 21.16 -19.09 8.88
N GLN A 317 22.42 -18.70 9.02
CA GLN A 317 23.43 -18.66 7.96
C GLN A 317 24.78 -19.16 8.50
N GLU A 318 25.63 -19.71 7.63
CA GLU A 318 27.00 -20.09 7.98
C GLU A 318 27.81 -18.91 8.55
N ALA A 319 28.53 -19.14 9.65
CA ALA A 319 29.37 -18.14 10.30
C ALA A 319 30.45 -17.58 9.37
N GLY A 320 30.72 -16.27 9.48
CA GLY A 320 31.72 -15.56 8.70
C GLY A 320 31.32 -15.27 7.24
N THR A 321 30.06 -15.47 6.86
CA THR A 321 29.58 -15.27 5.48
C THR A 321 28.67 -14.04 5.31
N GLY A 322 28.66 -13.12 6.29
CA GLY A 322 27.79 -11.94 6.28
C GLY A 322 28.07 -10.93 5.16
N ASP A 323 29.25 -10.98 4.55
CA ASP A 323 29.64 -10.16 3.40
C ASP A 323 28.90 -10.52 2.09
N LEU A 324 28.30 -11.70 2.04
CA LEU A 324 27.51 -12.16 0.90
C LEU A 324 26.19 -11.38 0.70
N TRP A 325 25.74 -10.63 1.71
CA TRP A 325 24.55 -9.77 1.61
C TRP A 325 24.79 -8.49 0.80
N GLY A 326 26.04 -8.14 0.52
CA GLY A 326 26.41 -7.02 -0.34
C GLY A 326 27.64 -6.26 0.14
N PRO A 327 28.13 -5.28 -0.66
CA PRO A 327 29.33 -4.52 -0.33
C PRO A 327 29.19 -3.77 0.99
N GLY A 328 30.10 -4.03 1.93
CA GLY A 328 30.13 -3.38 3.24
C GLY A 328 29.19 -4.02 4.28
N GLU A 329 28.42 -5.04 3.89
CA GLU A 329 27.70 -5.88 4.85
C GLU A 329 28.67 -6.84 5.53
N ARG A 330 28.37 -7.15 6.79
CA ARG A 330 29.13 -8.10 7.61
C ARG A 330 28.22 -8.97 8.46
N PHE A 331 26.91 -8.74 8.39
CA PHE A 331 25.93 -9.36 9.24
C PHE A 331 25.39 -10.62 8.56
N ARG A 332 25.41 -11.74 9.27
CA ARG A 332 24.81 -13.01 8.86
C ARG A 332 23.59 -13.32 9.70
N LEU A 333 22.67 -14.09 9.12
CA LEU A 333 21.46 -14.49 9.83
C LEU A 333 21.81 -15.41 11.01
N MET A 334 21.29 -15.09 12.19
CA MET A 334 21.42 -15.97 13.35
C MET A 334 20.44 -17.14 13.24
N THR A 335 20.81 -18.26 13.84
CA THR A 335 19.89 -19.39 14.04
C THR A 335 19.01 -19.11 15.26
N GLY A 336 17.82 -19.71 15.31
CA GLY A 336 16.97 -19.65 16.49
C GLY A 336 17.64 -20.23 17.75
N ALA A 337 18.55 -21.20 17.57
CA ALA A 337 19.35 -21.74 18.68
C ALA A 337 20.36 -20.73 19.24
N GLU A 338 21.01 -19.95 18.38
CA GLU A 338 21.92 -18.88 18.82
C GLU A 338 21.16 -17.76 19.56
N VAL A 339 19.95 -17.42 19.09
CA VAL A 339 19.10 -16.45 19.79
C VAL A 339 18.67 -16.98 21.16
N ALA A 340 18.24 -18.24 21.24
CA ALA A 340 17.86 -18.86 22.51
C ALA A 340 19.04 -18.92 23.51
N GLU A 341 20.23 -19.34 23.05
CA GLU A 341 21.44 -19.37 23.88
C GLU A 341 21.81 -17.98 24.40
N MET A 342 21.68 -16.96 23.55
CA MET A 342 21.91 -15.57 23.93
C MET A 342 20.91 -15.08 24.98
N ASN A 343 19.62 -15.33 24.79
CA ASN A 343 18.58 -14.96 25.74
C ASN A 343 18.79 -15.64 27.11
N ASP A 344 19.07 -16.95 27.11
CA ASP A 344 19.41 -17.70 28.33
C ASP A 344 20.65 -17.11 29.04
N GLY A 345 21.64 -16.65 28.26
CA GLY A 345 22.84 -16.00 28.78
C GLY A 345 22.57 -14.65 29.45
N VAL A 346 21.72 -13.83 28.83
CA VAL A 346 21.29 -12.54 29.39
C VAL A 346 20.52 -12.75 30.69
N GLU A 347 19.61 -13.74 30.74
CA GLU A 347 18.86 -14.05 31.96
C GLU A 347 19.74 -14.56 33.11
N GLN A 348 20.76 -15.36 32.80
CA GLN A 348 21.65 -15.98 33.80
C GLN A 348 22.68 -15.01 34.39
N ASP A 349 23.25 -14.12 33.59
CA ASP A 349 24.24 -13.14 34.02
C ASP A 349 24.02 -11.77 33.34
N PRO A 350 23.00 -11.00 33.75
CA PRO A 350 22.70 -9.72 33.12
C PRO A 350 23.87 -8.73 33.19
N ALA A 351 24.70 -8.80 34.23
CA ALA A 351 25.87 -7.94 34.40
C ALA A 351 26.95 -8.20 33.34
N ALA A 352 27.08 -9.43 32.85
CA ALA A 352 27.95 -9.76 31.71
C ALA A 352 27.39 -9.26 30.37
N TRP A 353 26.09 -8.98 30.31
CA TRP A 353 25.36 -8.48 29.16
C TRP A 353 24.81 -7.07 29.42
N GLY A 354 25.61 -6.18 30.01
CA GLY A 354 25.15 -4.86 30.45
C GLY A 354 24.50 -3.98 29.36
N ASP A 355 24.80 -4.20 28.08
CA ASP A 355 24.13 -3.53 26.95
C ASP A 355 22.70 -4.09 26.66
N TRP A 356 22.30 -5.14 27.37
CA TRP A 356 21.04 -5.87 27.24
C TRP A 356 20.20 -5.86 28.54
N ASP A 357 20.83 -5.68 29.72
CA ASP A 357 20.22 -5.75 31.07
C ASP A 357 19.08 -4.72 31.30
N ASP A 358 19.22 -3.49 30.78
CA ASP A 358 18.28 -2.38 31.02
C ASP A 358 17.21 -2.21 29.90
N LYS A 359 17.10 -3.17 28.98
CA LYS A 359 16.26 -3.04 27.79
C LYS A 359 15.04 -3.94 27.90
N PRO A 360 13.83 -3.42 27.62
CA PRO A 360 12.61 -4.23 27.73
C PRO A 360 12.62 -5.39 26.72
N ASP A 361 11.81 -6.41 26.99
CA ASP A 361 11.55 -7.64 26.20
C ASP A 361 11.04 -7.40 24.75
N TYR A 362 11.21 -6.20 24.19
CA TYR A 362 10.63 -5.76 22.91
C TYR A 362 11.62 -5.80 21.74
N PHE A 363 12.79 -6.41 21.92
CA PHE A 363 13.79 -6.52 20.86
C PHE A 363 13.88 -7.95 20.33
N TRP A 364 13.89 -8.08 19.00
CA TRP A 364 14.05 -9.36 18.32
C TRP A 364 15.39 -9.35 17.61
N VAL A 365 16.33 -10.16 18.07
CA VAL A 365 17.65 -10.29 17.43
C VAL A 365 17.50 -11.09 16.14
N ILE A 366 18.16 -10.63 15.07
CA ILE A 366 18.02 -11.20 13.73
C ILE A 366 19.37 -11.59 13.14
N PHE A 367 20.34 -10.66 13.13
CA PHE A 367 21.65 -10.88 12.51
C PHE A 367 22.80 -10.62 13.48
N THR A 368 23.95 -11.21 13.23
CA THR A 368 25.22 -10.95 13.94
C THR A 368 26.38 -10.80 12.96
N ASP A 369 27.40 -10.01 13.32
CA ASP A 369 28.65 -9.94 12.55
C ASP A 369 29.73 -10.93 13.02
N ASP A 370 29.38 -11.85 13.93
CA ASP A 370 30.29 -12.80 14.59
C ASP A 370 31.40 -12.15 15.44
N ALA A 371 31.43 -10.81 15.56
CA ALA A 371 32.40 -10.04 16.32
C ALA A 371 31.78 -9.33 17.55
N GLY A 372 30.47 -9.52 17.77
CA GLY A 372 29.73 -9.00 18.91
C GLY A 372 28.77 -7.86 18.59
N ASP A 373 28.63 -7.48 17.31
CA ASP A 373 27.57 -6.58 16.87
C ASP A 373 26.35 -7.38 16.40
N TYR A 374 25.17 -6.80 16.61
CA TYR A 374 23.89 -7.43 16.27
C TYR A 374 22.98 -6.48 15.51
N LEU A 375 22.20 -7.01 14.57
CA LEU A 375 21.02 -6.33 14.05
C LEU A 375 19.77 -6.90 14.69
N LEU A 376 18.91 -6.00 15.16
CA LEU A 376 17.72 -6.35 15.92
C LEU A 376 16.55 -5.44 15.53
N GLU A 377 15.35 -6.02 15.46
CA GLU A 377 14.11 -5.25 15.37
C GLU A 377 13.74 -4.74 16.76
N GLY A 378 13.47 -3.44 16.87
CA GLY A 378 13.22 -2.78 18.16
C GLY A 378 12.03 -1.85 18.13
N LEU A 379 12.14 -0.74 18.88
CA LEU A 379 11.09 0.25 19.03
C LEU A 379 10.48 0.66 17.68
N GLY A 380 9.16 0.65 17.63
CA GLY A 380 8.40 0.96 16.43
C GLY A 380 8.60 -0.02 15.27
N GLY A 381 9.23 -1.18 15.47
CA GLY A 381 9.61 -2.15 14.41
C GLY A 381 10.76 -1.69 13.52
N LYS A 382 11.61 -0.80 14.04
CA LYS A 382 12.81 -0.32 13.32
C LYS A 382 13.95 -1.31 13.45
N LEU A 383 14.85 -1.32 12.48
CA LEU A 383 16.06 -2.14 12.55
C LEU A 383 17.21 -1.32 13.13
N TYR A 384 17.79 -1.83 14.21
CA TYR A 384 18.91 -1.21 14.92
C TYR A 384 20.14 -2.09 14.84
N ARG A 385 21.31 -1.46 14.81
CA ARG A 385 22.59 -2.08 15.12
C ARG A 385 22.91 -1.80 16.58
N ARG A 386 23.12 -2.87 17.35
CA ARG A 386 23.67 -2.82 18.71
C ARG A 386 25.14 -3.24 18.69
N SER A 387 25.95 -2.46 19.38
CA SER A 387 27.39 -2.66 19.53
C SER A 387 27.78 -2.48 21.00
N PRO A 388 28.76 -3.26 21.52
CA PRO A 388 29.13 -3.16 22.92
C PRO A 388 29.58 -1.76 23.34
N GLY A 389 28.98 -1.22 24.42
CA GLY A 389 29.33 0.08 24.97
C GLY A 389 29.02 1.30 24.09
N VAL A 390 28.20 1.14 23.04
CA VAL A 390 27.80 2.22 22.12
C VAL A 390 26.27 2.25 22.03
N PRO A 391 25.64 3.45 21.98
CA PRO A 391 24.20 3.55 21.77
C PRO A 391 23.76 2.89 20.46
N ASP A 392 22.60 2.22 20.49
CA ASP A 392 21.98 1.62 19.31
C ASP A 392 21.85 2.62 18.16
N VAL A 393 22.21 2.19 16.95
CA VAL A 393 22.14 3.01 15.74
C VAL A 393 21.07 2.47 14.82
N GLU A 394 20.09 3.29 14.43
CA GLU A 394 19.10 2.91 13.42
C GLU A 394 19.81 2.66 12.08
N VAL A 395 19.66 1.46 11.52
CA VAL A 395 20.23 1.05 10.23
C VAL A 395 19.20 1.03 9.11
N ALA A 396 17.94 0.77 9.43
CA ALA A 396 16.84 0.83 8.47
C ALA A 396 15.50 1.11 9.16
N PRO A 397 14.51 1.68 8.46
CA PRO A 397 13.18 1.93 9.03
C PRO A 397 12.44 0.65 9.45
N SER A 398 12.80 -0.51 8.90
CA SER A 398 12.31 -1.83 9.34
C SER A 398 13.19 -2.96 8.79
N PRO A 399 13.05 -4.20 9.27
CA PRO A 399 13.67 -5.36 8.62
C PRO A 399 13.23 -5.53 7.17
N ALA A 400 11.95 -5.27 6.85
CA ALA A 400 11.43 -5.35 5.49
C ALA A 400 12.13 -4.36 4.54
N GLU A 401 12.32 -3.11 4.97
CA GLU A 401 13.04 -2.10 4.19
C GLU A 401 14.50 -2.52 3.94
N TRP A 402 15.17 -3.07 4.96
CA TRP A 402 16.54 -3.57 4.84
C TRP A 402 16.63 -4.71 3.81
N ILE A 403 15.64 -5.61 3.77
CA ILE A 403 15.58 -6.72 2.81
C ILE A 403 15.24 -6.21 1.40
N TRP A 404 14.30 -5.27 1.24
CA TRP A 404 13.99 -4.68 -0.07
C TRP A 404 15.19 -3.94 -0.69
N ASP A 405 16.02 -3.29 0.12
CA ASP A 405 17.28 -2.70 -0.37
C ASP A 405 18.22 -3.77 -0.95
N ARG A 406 18.19 -4.99 -0.41
CA ARG A 406 18.92 -6.17 -0.92
C ARG A 406 18.31 -6.71 -2.20
N VAL A 407 16.98 -6.86 -2.25
CA VAL A 407 16.28 -7.22 -3.48
C VAL A 407 16.66 -6.27 -4.61
N ALA A 408 16.61 -4.96 -4.37
CA ALA A 408 16.99 -3.95 -5.34
C ALA A 408 18.48 -4.02 -5.73
N ALA A 409 19.38 -4.24 -4.77
CA ALA A 409 20.81 -4.38 -5.02
C ALA A 409 21.14 -5.63 -5.86
N PHE A 410 20.37 -6.71 -5.71
CA PHE A 410 20.47 -7.92 -6.52
C PHE A 410 19.71 -7.86 -7.85
N GLY A 411 19.09 -6.72 -8.15
CA GLY A 411 18.44 -6.46 -9.45
C GLY A 411 16.96 -6.85 -9.51
N GLY A 412 16.34 -7.13 -8.37
CA GLY A 412 14.90 -7.37 -8.25
C GLY A 412 14.07 -6.11 -8.40
N ARG A 413 12.76 -6.32 -8.58
CA ARG A 413 11.77 -5.23 -8.62
C ARG A 413 11.48 -4.77 -7.20
N ASP A 414 11.48 -3.46 -6.99
CA ASP A 414 11.10 -2.83 -5.73
C ASP A 414 9.68 -2.27 -5.85
N PRO A 415 8.70 -2.75 -5.06
CA PRO A 415 7.33 -2.25 -5.08
C PRO A 415 7.15 -0.99 -4.22
N ARG A 416 8.14 -0.58 -3.42
CA ARG A 416 8.00 0.57 -2.52
C ARG A 416 7.76 1.86 -3.31
N PRO A 417 6.91 2.77 -2.80
CA PRO A 417 6.61 4.03 -3.47
C PRO A 417 7.88 4.81 -3.86
N GLY A 418 7.91 5.33 -5.10
CA GLY A 418 9.05 6.09 -5.62
C GLY A 418 10.30 5.28 -5.98
N ARG A 419 10.30 3.95 -5.79
CA ARG A 419 11.38 3.04 -6.21
C ARG A 419 10.97 2.30 -7.49
N SER A 420 10.80 3.03 -8.59
CA SER A 420 10.25 2.45 -9.82
C SER A 420 11.16 1.40 -10.49
N ARG A 421 10.50 0.44 -11.17
CA ARG A 421 11.05 -0.55 -12.11
C ARG A 421 12.20 0.06 -12.92
N ARG A 422 13.42 -0.43 -12.72
CA ARG A 422 14.40 -0.45 -13.82
C ARG A 422 13.76 -1.31 -14.91
N THR A 423 13.19 -0.68 -15.93
CA THR A 423 12.95 -1.35 -17.19
C THR A 423 14.29 -1.91 -17.64
N ALA A 424 14.38 -3.23 -17.73
CA ALA A 424 15.45 -3.87 -18.49
C ALA A 424 15.44 -3.22 -19.89
N GLY A 425 16.59 -2.69 -20.28
CA GLY A 425 16.77 -1.97 -21.55
C GLY A 425 16.65 -2.86 -22.77
#